data_AF-A0A7S3C9F0-F1
#
_entry.id   AF-A0A7S3C9F0-F1
#
_cell.length_a   1.000
_cell.length_b   1.000
_cell.length_c   1.000
_cell.angle_alpha   90.00
_cell.angle_beta   90.00
_cell.angle_gamma   90.00
#
_symmetry.space_group_name_H-M   'P 1'
#
loop_
_entity.id
_entity.type
_entity.pdbx_description
1 polymer ?
#
loop_
_entity_poly.entity_id
_entity_poly.type
_entity_poly.pdbx_seq_one_letter_code
_entity_poly.pdbx_strand_id
1 'polypeptide(L)'
;FGEPGSGEYDPAAWKEGRERVLSRLDRELASAPDGTGTRKLVIADDNMHLRSMRREVYLLAREHRADLVILYLDVGLDVALERNASRPARLPDGVLSKMHSRFEPPGEGGGQSWESNKLVVLSADAGGPDVARLWGLLDSLWSGPVSDANSPAVQAARKAEGRAANHQSWAHRLDNWIRREL
;
A
#
# COMPACT_ATOMS: atom_id res chain seq x y z
N PHE A 1 -1.03 14.94 25.20
CA PHE A 1 -1.28 15.80 24.05
C PHE A 1 -2.74 15.61 23.62
N GLY A 2 -3.58 16.64 23.80
CA GLY A 2 -5.00 16.67 23.42
C GLY A 2 -5.99 16.29 24.54
N GLU A 3 -6.84 17.23 24.97
CA GLU A 3 -8.00 16.98 25.83
C GLU A 3 -9.06 16.09 25.12
N PRO A 4 -9.90 15.36 25.87
CA PRO A 4 -10.90 14.47 25.29
C PRO A 4 -12.08 15.28 24.75
N GLY A 5 -11.95 15.75 23.51
CA GLY A 5 -13.08 16.26 22.73
C GLY A 5 -14.12 15.15 22.55
N SER A 6 -15.39 15.53 22.67
CA SER A 6 -16.57 14.72 22.29
C SER A 6 -16.25 13.89 21.06
N GLY A 7 -16.29 12.56 21.15
CA GLY A 7 -15.84 11.59 20.14
C GLY A 7 -16.56 11.62 18.77
N GLU A 8 -17.04 12.79 18.33
CA GLU A 8 -17.41 13.09 16.97
C GLU A 8 -16.18 13.09 16.05
N TYR A 9 -16.34 12.41 14.93
CA TYR A 9 -15.37 12.38 13.85
C TYR A 9 -15.22 13.77 13.24
N ASP A 10 -14.05 14.40 13.41
CA ASP A 10 -13.66 15.60 12.68
C ASP A 10 -12.85 15.20 11.41
N PRO A 11 -13.44 15.33 10.20
CA PRO A 11 -12.74 15.01 8.96
C PRO A 11 -11.50 15.88 8.72
N ALA A 12 -11.49 17.12 9.21
CA ALA A 12 -10.38 18.05 9.01
C ALA A 12 -9.19 17.64 9.88
N ALA A 13 -9.41 17.39 11.18
CA ALA A 13 -8.36 16.88 12.07
C ALA A 13 -7.80 15.52 11.59
N TRP A 14 -8.66 14.63 11.08
CA TRP A 14 -8.22 13.36 10.49
C TRP A 14 -7.33 13.58 9.26
N LYS A 15 -7.75 14.46 8.34
CA LYS A 15 -6.99 14.78 7.13
C LYS A 15 -5.64 15.41 7.46
N GLU A 16 -5.62 16.36 8.38
CA GLU A 16 -4.39 17.01 8.84
C GLU A 16 -3.44 16.00 9.51
N GLY A 17 -3.98 15.10 10.34
CA GLY A 17 -3.22 14.00 10.93
C GLY A 17 -2.58 13.10 9.88
N ARG A 18 -3.33 12.73 8.85
CA ARG A 18 -2.85 11.92 7.73
C ARG A 18 -1.74 12.62 6.96
N GLU A 19 -1.92 13.91 6.64
CA GLU A 19 -0.91 14.72 5.96
C GLU A 19 0.39 14.78 6.77
N ARG A 20 0.30 15.00 8.10
CA ARG A 20 1.49 15.00 8.97
C ARG A 20 2.24 13.67 8.95
N VAL A 21 1.53 12.54 8.97
CA VAL A 21 2.16 11.20 8.91
C VAL A 21 2.85 10.98 7.56
N LEU A 22 2.19 11.31 6.45
CA LEU A 22 2.77 11.17 5.12
C LEU A 22 3.98 12.08 4.92
N SER A 23 3.92 13.34 5.37
CA SER A 23 5.08 14.25 5.32
C SER A 23 6.26 13.77 6.18
N ARG A 24 5.97 13.11 7.31
CA ARG A 24 7.03 12.49 8.11
C ARG A 24 7.63 11.31 7.37
N LEU A 25 6.81 10.42 6.82
CA LEU A 25 7.27 9.27 6.04
C LEU A 25 8.16 9.70 4.87
N ASP A 26 7.73 10.71 4.11
CA ASP A 26 8.49 11.32 3.03
C ASP A 26 9.89 11.79 3.48
N ARG A 27 9.95 12.53 4.58
CA ARG A 27 11.23 12.98 5.16
C ARG A 27 12.12 11.82 5.59
N GLU A 28 11.55 10.80 6.23
CA GLU A 28 12.31 9.64 6.70
C GLU A 28 12.85 8.80 5.54
N LEU A 29 12.14 8.74 4.41
CA LEU A 29 12.58 8.07 3.19
C LEU A 29 13.66 8.88 2.45
N ALA A 30 13.55 10.21 2.45
CA ALA A 30 14.52 11.10 1.83
C ALA A 30 15.87 11.17 2.58
N SER A 31 15.86 10.98 3.90
CA SER A 31 17.08 11.01 4.69
C SER A 31 17.96 9.79 4.41
N ALA A 32 19.27 10.00 4.27
CA ALA A 32 20.23 8.91 4.20
C ALA A 32 20.18 8.06 5.49
N PRO A 33 20.51 6.75 5.42
CA PRO A 33 20.83 5.98 6.61
C PRO A 33 21.98 6.66 7.36
N ASP A 34 22.08 6.46 8.68
CA ASP A 34 22.96 7.21 9.59
C ASP A 34 24.49 6.95 9.39
N GLY A 35 25.00 6.97 8.16
CA GLY A 35 26.43 6.92 7.83
C GLY A 35 27.12 5.57 8.09
N THR A 36 26.41 4.57 8.62
CA THR A 36 27.00 3.29 9.07
C THR A 36 26.93 2.16 8.04
N GLY A 37 26.46 2.43 6.81
CA GLY A 37 26.21 1.38 5.80
C GLY A 37 25.05 0.45 6.15
N THR A 38 24.22 0.83 7.12
CA THR A 38 23.06 0.05 7.57
C THR A 38 21.81 0.38 6.75
N ARG A 39 20.92 -0.61 6.63
CA ARG A 39 19.61 -0.45 6.01
C ARG A 39 18.69 0.34 6.96
N LYS A 40 17.89 1.28 6.46
CA LYS A 40 16.91 2.05 7.26
C LYS A 40 15.49 1.52 7.04
N LEU A 41 14.86 0.99 8.09
CA LEU A 41 13.46 0.57 8.06
C LEU A 41 12.57 1.68 8.61
N VAL A 42 11.52 2.03 7.86
CA VAL A 42 10.47 2.94 8.31
C VAL A 42 9.15 2.18 8.38
N ILE A 43 8.47 2.24 9.53
CA ILE A 43 7.19 1.56 9.75
C ILE A 43 6.08 2.61 9.72
N ALA A 44 5.14 2.45 8.79
CA ALA A 44 3.89 3.20 8.76
C ALA A 44 2.81 2.42 9.53
N ASP A 45 2.68 2.70 10.83
CA ASP A 45 1.71 2.04 11.71
C ASP A 45 0.34 2.75 11.64
N ASP A 46 -0.55 2.23 10.81
CA ASP A 46 -1.93 2.69 10.63
C ASP A 46 -2.80 1.48 10.21
N ASN A 47 -4.11 1.56 10.38
CA ASN A 47 -5.05 0.51 9.95
C ASN A 47 -5.07 0.33 8.42
N MET A 48 -4.76 1.39 7.66
CA MET A 48 -4.72 1.39 6.19
C MET A 48 -5.86 0.59 5.53
N HIS A 49 -7.09 0.74 6.05
CA HIS A 49 -8.22 -0.12 5.71
C HIS A 49 -8.70 0.02 4.25
N LEU A 50 -8.37 1.13 3.59
CA LEU A 50 -8.62 1.36 2.16
C LEU A 50 -7.33 1.24 1.36
N ARG A 51 -7.40 0.67 0.16
CA ARG A 51 -6.28 0.56 -0.79
C ARG A 51 -5.73 1.91 -1.18
N SER A 52 -6.58 2.94 -1.32
CA SER A 52 -6.13 4.31 -1.61
C SER A 52 -5.10 4.79 -0.59
N MET A 53 -5.25 4.38 0.67
CA MET A 53 -4.33 4.77 1.74
C MET A 53 -2.96 4.12 1.58
N ARG A 54 -2.93 2.82 1.28
CA ARG A 54 -1.69 2.07 1.01
C ARG A 54 -1.01 2.56 -0.28
N ARG A 55 -1.81 2.98 -1.26
CA ARG A 55 -1.31 3.50 -2.53
C ARG A 55 -0.49 4.78 -2.36
N GLU A 56 -0.86 5.66 -1.43
CA GLU A 56 -0.06 6.87 -1.12
C GLU A 56 1.33 6.50 -0.60
N VAL A 57 1.42 5.51 0.29
CA VAL A 57 2.71 4.99 0.79
C VAL A 57 3.51 4.33 -0.33
N TYR A 58 2.88 3.55 -1.21
CA TYR A 58 3.54 2.98 -2.38
C TYR A 58 4.12 4.05 -3.32
N LEU A 59 3.40 5.16 -3.53
CA LEU A 59 3.90 6.25 -4.36
C LEU A 59 5.14 6.92 -3.74
N LEU A 60 5.13 7.17 -2.42
CA LEU A 60 6.29 7.70 -1.70
C LEU A 60 7.49 6.74 -1.77
N ALA A 61 7.26 5.45 -1.53
CA ALA A 61 8.31 4.44 -1.64
C ALA A 61 8.92 4.42 -3.04
N ARG A 62 8.09 4.55 -4.08
CA ARG A 62 8.55 4.62 -5.47
C ARG A 62 9.37 5.88 -5.76
N GLU A 63 8.90 7.03 -5.30
CA GLU A 63 9.59 8.32 -5.46
C GLU A 63 11.00 8.29 -4.88
N HIS A 64 11.16 7.69 -3.69
CA HIS A 64 12.44 7.57 -3.01
C HIS A 64 13.25 6.32 -3.37
N ARG A 65 12.78 5.52 -4.35
CA ARG A 65 13.37 4.22 -4.71
C ARG A 65 13.58 3.32 -3.48
N ALA A 66 12.62 3.35 -2.56
CA ALA A 66 12.58 2.49 -1.39
C ALA A 66 11.91 1.15 -1.72
N ASP A 67 12.29 0.13 -0.96
CA ASP A 67 11.57 -1.14 -0.92
C ASP A 67 10.27 -0.96 -0.09
N LEU A 68 9.26 -1.79 -0.35
CA LEU A 68 8.00 -1.78 0.39
C LEU A 68 7.54 -3.21 0.65
N VAL A 69 7.28 -3.49 1.93
CA VAL A 69 6.59 -4.71 2.37
C VAL A 69 5.27 -4.30 3.00
N ILE A 70 4.19 -4.97 2.63
CA ILE A 70 2.89 -4.82 3.29
C ILE A 70 2.75 -5.93 4.31
N LEU A 71 2.67 -5.56 5.59
CA LEU A 71 2.37 -6.47 6.68
C LEU A 71 0.87 -6.40 6.99
N TYR A 72 0.12 -7.43 6.58
CA TYR A 72 -1.30 -7.54 6.83
C TYR A 72 -1.57 -8.39 8.08
N LEU A 73 -2.10 -7.75 9.11
CA LEU A 73 -2.63 -8.45 10.29
C LEU A 73 -4.10 -8.80 10.02
N ASP A 74 -4.36 -10.06 9.70
CA ASP A 74 -5.68 -10.57 9.42
C ASP A 74 -6.40 -10.85 10.75
N VAL A 75 -7.39 -10.00 11.07
CA VAL A 75 -8.12 -10.00 12.34
C VAL A 75 -9.62 -10.00 12.07
N GLY A 76 -10.32 -10.99 12.60
CA GLY A 76 -11.78 -11.05 12.57
C GLY A 76 -12.44 -9.87 13.30
N LEU A 77 -13.62 -9.47 12.84
CA LEU A 77 -14.40 -8.38 13.46
C LEU A 77 -14.74 -8.67 14.92
N ASP A 78 -15.08 -9.92 15.24
CA ASP A 78 -15.36 -10.39 16.59
C ASP A 78 -14.17 -10.18 17.53
N VAL A 79 -12.97 -10.63 17.12
CA VAL A 79 -11.72 -10.43 17.88
C VAL A 79 -11.39 -8.94 18.00
N ALA A 80 -11.59 -8.15 16.94
CA ALA A 80 -11.37 -6.71 16.97
C ALA A 80 -12.32 -5.99 17.95
N LEU A 81 -13.59 -6.39 18.00
CA LEU A 81 -14.59 -5.86 18.94
C LEU A 81 -14.25 -6.23 20.39
N GLU A 82 -13.86 -7.49 20.64
CA GLU A 82 -13.42 -7.94 21.96
C GLU A 82 -12.21 -7.14 22.46
N ARG A 83 -11.18 -6.99 21.61
CA ARG A 83 -9.99 -6.19 21.94
C ARG A 83 -10.31 -4.71 22.11
N ASN A 84 -11.25 -4.16 21.33
CA ASN A 84 -11.68 -2.78 21.48
C ASN A 84 -12.43 -2.54 22.81
N ALA A 85 -13.20 -3.51 23.29
CA ALA A 85 -13.91 -3.42 24.56
C ALA A 85 -12.96 -3.30 25.78
N SER A 86 -11.75 -3.85 25.68
CA SER A 86 -10.73 -3.77 26.75
C SER A 86 -9.79 -2.57 26.64
N ARG A 87 -9.92 -1.73 25.62
CA ARG A 87 -9.05 -0.56 25.42
C ARG A 87 -9.45 0.63 26.32
N PRO A 88 -8.47 1.35 26.91
CA PRO A 88 -8.74 2.57 27.68
C PRO A 88 -9.48 3.65 26.87
N ALA A 89 -9.18 3.76 25.57
CA ALA A 89 -9.85 4.66 24.63
C ALA A 89 -10.66 3.84 23.62
N ARG A 90 -11.78 3.27 24.09
CA ARG A 90 -12.69 2.45 23.29
C ARG A 90 -13.34 3.27 22.17
N LEU A 91 -13.36 2.71 20.96
CA LEU A 91 -14.16 3.25 19.85
C LEU A 91 -15.59 2.69 19.90
N PRO A 92 -16.60 3.43 19.41
CA PRO A 92 -17.94 2.86 19.24
C PRO A 92 -17.91 1.66 18.28
N ASP A 93 -18.56 0.56 18.66
CA ASP A 93 -18.53 -0.69 17.88
C ASP A 93 -19.02 -0.50 16.43
N GLY A 94 -19.99 0.38 16.21
CA GLY A 94 -20.49 0.72 14.87
C GLY A 94 -19.43 1.32 13.95
N VAL A 95 -18.39 1.97 14.50
CA VAL A 95 -17.24 2.45 13.71
C VAL A 95 -16.43 1.28 13.20
N LEU A 96 -16.13 0.29 14.05
CA LEU A 96 -15.39 -0.92 13.67
C LEU A 96 -16.16 -1.76 12.65
N SER A 97 -17.46 -1.97 12.87
CA SER A 97 -18.31 -2.69 11.91
C SER A 97 -18.34 -1.99 10.54
N LYS A 98 -18.44 -0.66 10.53
CA LYS A 98 -18.41 0.13 9.28
C LYS A 98 -17.04 0.06 8.60
N MET A 99 -15.94 0.16 9.35
CA MET A 99 -14.58 0.01 8.80
C MET A 99 -14.39 -1.38 8.20
N HIS A 100 -14.78 -2.45 8.90
CA HIS A 100 -14.71 -3.82 8.42
C HIS A 100 -15.51 -4.02 7.13
N SER A 101 -16.73 -3.49 7.03
CA SER A 101 -17.54 -3.58 5.81
C SER A 101 -16.95 -2.89 4.58
N ARG A 102 -16.02 -1.95 4.80
CA ARG A 102 -15.33 -1.18 3.75
C ARG A 102 -13.88 -1.61 3.58
N PHE A 103 -13.43 -2.59 4.35
CA PHE A 103 -12.05 -3.05 4.33
C PHE A 103 -11.75 -3.62 2.95
N GLU A 104 -10.63 -3.18 2.38
CA GLU A 104 -10.13 -3.67 1.10
C GLU A 104 -8.85 -4.48 1.38
N PRO A 105 -8.93 -5.83 1.48
CA PRO A 105 -7.78 -6.65 1.81
C PRO A 105 -6.62 -6.42 0.82
N PRO A 106 -5.38 -6.30 1.33
CA PRO A 106 -4.22 -6.11 0.46
C PRO A 106 -4.03 -7.33 -0.44
N GLY A 107 -3.79 -7.08 -1.73
CA GLY A 107 -3.47 -8.12 -2.71
C GLY A 107 -4.68 -8.81 -3.37
N GLU A 108 -5.91 -8.49 -2.97
CA GLU A 108 -7.13 -8.98 -3.64
C GLU A 108 -7.54 -8.13 -4.86
N GLY A 109 -8.28 -8.70 -5.81
CA GLY A 109 -8.94 -7.93 -6.88
C GLY A 109 -8.23 -7.88 -8.24
N GLY A 110 -7.26 -8.78 -8.51
CA GLY A 110 -6.80 -9.10 -9.87
C GLY A 110 -6.34 -7.89 -10.70
N GLY A 111 -5.23 -7.27 -10.32
CA GLY A 111 -4.67 -6.14 -11.08
C GLY A 111 -3.67 -5.27 -10.31
N GLN A 112 -3.53 -5.50 -9.00
CA GLN A 112 -2.75 -4.66 -8.09
C GLN A 112 -1.49 -5.39 -7.65
N SER A 113 -0.65 -5.76 -8.63
CA SER A 113 0.59 -6.51 -8.39
C SER A 113 1.54 -5.83 -7.39
N TRP A 114 1.42 -4.51 -7.21
CA TRP A 114 2.21 -3.75 -6.24
C TRP A 114 1.85 -4.05 -4.78
N GLU A 115 0.62 -4.49 -4.48
CA GLU A 115 0.24 -4.93 -3.12
C GLU A 115 0.67 -6.37 -2.86
N SER A 116 0.57 -7.24 -3.86
CA SER A 116 0.81 -8.68 -3.70
C SER A 116 2.29 -9.08 -3.77
N ASN A 117 3.17 -8.24 -4.33
CA ASN A 117 4.57 -8.61 -4.59
C ASN A 117 5.36 -8.95 -3.32
N LYS A 118 5.15 -8.16 -2.26
CA LYS A 118 5.82 -8.31 -0.95
C LYS A 118 4.78 -8.19 0.16
N LEU A 119 3.80 -9.09 0.13
CA LEU A 119 2.74 -9.19 1.12
C LEU A 119 3.07 -10.28 2.14
N VAL A 120 3.04 -9.92 3.42
CA VAL A 120 3.12 -10.87 4.54
C VAL A 120 1.80 -10.83 5.27
N VAL A 121 1.13 -11.99 5.40
CA VAL A 121 -0.14 -12.12 6.12
C VAL A 121 0.10 -12.83 7.44
N LEU A 122 -0.34 -12.22 8.54
CA LEU A 122 -0.29 -12.78 9.88
C LEU A 122 -1.72 -12.91 10.40
N SER A 123 -2.14 -14.13 10.73
CA SER A 123 -3.42 -14.33 11.44
C SER A 123 -3.26 -13.96 12.90
N ALA A 124 -4.21 -13.20 13.44
CA ALA A 124 -4.24 -12.84 14.84
C ALA A 124 -4.61 -14.00 15.80
N ASP A 125 -5.04 -15.15 15.27
CA ASP A 125 -5.52 -16.29 16.05
C ASP A 125 -4.40 -17.23 16.53
N ALA A 126 -3.17 -17.02 16.06
CA ALA A 126 -2.06 -17.96 16.20
C ALA A 126 -1.17 -17.76 17.45
N GLY A 127 -1.69 -17.23 18.56
CA GLY A 127 -0.89 -17.06 19.80
C GLY A 127 0.20 -15.99 19.73
N GLY A 128 0.08 -15.05 18.78
CA GLY A 128 1.04 -13.98 18.52
C GLY A 128 2.11 -14.36 17.49
N PRO A 129 2.66 -13.38 16.74
CA PRO A 129 3.66 -13.68 15.73
C PRO A 129 5.03 -13.99 16.36
N ASP A 130 5.73 -14.99 15.83
CA ASP A 130 7.16 -15.17 16.07
C ASP A 130 7.92 -14.01 15.43
N VAL A 131 8.32 -13.05 16.26
CA VAL A 131 8.98 -11.81 15.84
C VAL A 131 10.34 -12.10 15.18
N ALA A 132 11.08 -13.09 15.66
CA ALA A 132 12.38 -13.43 15.09
C ALA A 132 12.23 -14.00 13.67
N ARG A 133 11.25 -14.89 13.49
CA ARG A 133 10.91 -15.41 12.17
C ARG A 133 10.38 -14.33 11.24
N LEU A 134 9.52 -13.44 11.74
CA LEU A 134 9.01 -12.30 10.97
C LEU A 134 10.18 -11.42 10.51
N TRP A 135 11.15 -11.15 11.38
CA TRP A 135 12.31 -10.35 11.01
C TRP A 135 13.15 -10.98 9.91
N GLY A 136 13.42 -12.29 10.00
CA GLY A 136 14.12 -13.02 8.93
C GLY A 136 13.37 -12.99 7.60
N LEU A 137 12.03 -13.08 7.63
CA LEU A 137 11.19 -12.93 6.44
C LEU A 137 11.30 -11.53 5.84
N LEU A 138 11.16 -10.48 6.65
CA LEU A 138 11.27 -9.09 6.20
C LEU A 138 12.65 -8.81 5.58
N ASP A 139 13.73 -9.32 6.18
CA ASP A 139 15.08 -9.15 5.63
C ASP A 139 15.24 -9.86 4.28
N SER A 140 14.69 -11.07 4.12
CA SER A 140 14.70 -11.80 2.85
C SER A 140 13.87 -11.12 1.74
N LEU A 141 12.80 -10.43 2.11
CA LEU A 141 11.96 -9.68 1.17
C LEU A 141 12.61 -8.35 0.76
N TRP A 142 13.61 -7.88 1.52
CA TRP A 142 14.36 -6.66 1.23
C TRP A 142 15.34 -6.85 0.08
N SER A 143 14.79 -6.99 -1.12
CA SER A 143 15.51 -7.31 -2.36
C SER A 143 15.70 -6.13 -3.31
N GLY A 144 15.12 -4.96 -3.01
CA GLY A 144 15.29 -3.76 -3.83
C GLY A 144 14.01 -2.96 -4.01
N PRO A 145 14.09 -1.79 -4.67
CA PRO A 145 12.99 -0.84 -4.76
C PRO A 145 11.72 -1.45 -5.35
N VAL A 146 10.59 -0.85 -4.99
CA VAL A 146 9.32 -1.16 -5.64
C VAL A 146 9.42 -1.01 -7.16
N SER A 147 8.75 -1.88 -7.90
CA SER A 147 8.84 -1.90 -9.37
C SER A 147 8.17 -0.69 -10.02
N ASP A 148 8.86 -0.09 -10.99
CA ASP A 148 8.33 0.95 -11.89
C ASP A 148 7.63 0.37 -13.13
N ALA A 149 7.60 -0.95 -13.29
CA ALA A 149 7.15 -1.61 -14.52
C ALA A 149 5.73 -1.25 -14.95
N ASN A 150 4.88 -0.81 -14.00
CA ASN A 150 3.49 -0.43 -14.25
C ASN A 150 3.22 1.07 -14.03
N SER A 151 4.26 1.92 -13.93
CA SER A 151 4.06 3.37 -13.79
C SER A 151 3.34 3.95 -15.01
N PRO A 152 2.54 5.04 -14.87
CA PRO A 152 1.86 5.66 -16.01
C PRO A 152 2.81 6.06 -17.13
N ALA A 153 4.02 6.54 -16.79
CA ALA A 153 5.05 6.90 -17.76
C ALA A 153 5.58 5.67 -18.52
N VAL A 154 5.90 4.57 -17.82
CA VAL A 154 6.38 3.33 -18.43
C VAL A 154 5.28 2.68 -19.28
N GLN A 155 4.02 2.72 -18.84
CA GLN A 155 2.89 2.24 -19.64
C GLN A 155 2.66 3.12 -20.88
N ALA A 156 2.77 4.44 -20.76
CA ALA A 156 2.65 5.35 -21.89
C ALA A 156 3.76 5.11 -22.92
N ALA A 157 5.00 4.89 -22.46
CA ALA A 157 6.15 4.54 -23.30
C ALA A 157 5.92 3.20 -24.03
N ARG A 158 5.54 2.13 -23.31
CA ARG A 158 5.20 0.82 -23.91
C ARG A 158 4.07 0.92 -24.93
N LYS A 159 3.02 1.71 -24.64
CA LYS A 159 1.93 1.97 -25.59
C LYS A 159 2.42 2.74 -26.81
N ALA A 160 3.34 3.68 -26.66
CA ALA A 160 3.92 4.43 -27.77
C ALA A 160 4.78 3.54 -28.67
N GLU A 161 5.64 2.71 -28.08
CA GLU A 161 6.43 1.69 -28.79
C GLU A 161 5.53 0.69 -29.52
N GLY A 162 4.48 0.18 -28.86
CA GLY A 162 3.51 -0.71 -29.48
C GLY A 162 2.75 -0.07 -30.66
N ARG A 163 2.39 1.22 -30.55
CA ARG A 163 1.81 1.96 -31.69
C ARG A 163 2.79 2.10 -32.84
N ALA A 164 4.06 2.40 -32.56
CA ALA A 164 5.10 2.51 -33.59
C ALA A 164 5.33 1.17 -34.30
N ALA A 165 5.40 0.07 -33.55
CA ALA A 165 5.53 -1.27 -34.10
C ALA A 165 4.32 -1.68 -34.96
N ASN A 166 3.09 -1.39 -34.49
CA ASN A 166 1.87 -1.64 -35.27
C ASN A 166 1.83 -0.82 -36.57
N HIS A 167 2.25 0.45 -36.53
CA HIS A 167 2.32 1.29 -37.73
C HIS A 167 3.30 0.74 -38.79
N GLN A 168 4.35 0.03 -38.35
CA GLN A 168 5.33 -0.61 -39.24
C GLN A 168 4.92 -2.03 -39.69
N SER A 169 3.88 -2.61 -39.08
CA SER A 169 3.43 -3.96 -39.40
C SER A 169 2.69 -4.02 -40.75
N TRP A 170 3.12 -4.95 -41.60
CA TRP A 170 2.49 -5.23 -42.89
C TRP A 170 1.04 -5.69 -42.74
N ALA A 171 0.75 -6.43 -41.67
CA ALA A 171 -0.61 -6.88 -41.34
C ALA A 171 -1.54 -5.71 -41.00
N HIS A 172 -1.06 -4.72 -40.24
CA HIS A 172 -1.85 -3.52 -39.93
C HIS A 172 -2.10 -2.66 -41.18
N ARG A 173 -1.11 -2.57 -42.07
CA ARG A 173 -1.28 -1.88 -43.37
C ARG A 173 -2.30 -2.59 -44.27
N LEU A 174 -2.26 -3.92 -44.32
CA LEU A 174 -3.21 -4.73 -45.08
C LEU A 174 -4.64 -4.62 -44.52
N ASP A 175 -4.83 -4.70 -43.21
CA ASP A 175 -6.12 -4.51 -42.53
C ASP A 175 -6.71 -3.12 -42.80
N ASN A 176 -5.90 -2.05 -42.70
CA ASN A 176 -6.34 -0.70 -43.03
C ASN A 176 -6.71 -0.53 -44.51
N TRP A 177 -6.03 -1.22 -45.42
CA TRP A 177 -6.35 -1.20 -46.85
C TRP A 177 -7.68 -1.91 -47.13
N ILE A 178 -7.89 -3.10 -46.57
CA ILE A 178 -9.15 -3.85 -46.73
C ILE A 178 -10.34 -3.05 -46.20
N ARG A 179 -10.20 -2.34 -45.07
CA ARG A 179 -11.27 -1.48 -44.51
C ARG A 179 -11.57 -0.22 -45.32
N ARG A 180 -10.71 0.16 -46.25
CA ARG A 180 -10.93 1.33 -47.13
C ARG A 180 -11.60 0.95 -48.46
N GLU A 181 -11.43 -0.29 -48.91
CA GLU A 181 -11.90 -0.78 -50.21
C GLU A 181 -13.21 -1.59 -50.12
N LEU A 182 -13.73 -1.81 -48.91
CA LEU A 182 -15.04 -2.40 -48.63
C LEU A 182 -15.95 -1.36 -47.96
#